data_AF-A0A8S3DA65-F1
#
_entry.id   AF-A0A8S3DA65-F1
#
_cell.length_a   1.000
_cell.length_b   1.000
_cell.length_c   1.000
_cell.angle_alpha   90.00
_cell.angle_beta   90.00
_cell.angle_gamma   90.00
#
_symmetry.space_group_name_H-M   'P 1'
#
loop_
_entity.id
_entity.type
_entity.pdbx_description
1 polymer ?
#
loop_
_entity_poly.entity_id
_entity_poly.type
_entity_poly.pdbx_seq_one_letter_code
_entity_poly.pdbx_strand_id
1 'polypeptide(L)' 'GSFFGIGNPLLDVSKEVDEEFLEKYKLKEGEAILAREEHAPL' A
#
# COMPACT_ATOMS: atom_id res chain seq x y z
N GLY A 1 -25.23 -11.79 -21.00
CA GLY A 1 -23.76 -11.74 -21.06
C GLY A 1 -23.21 -11.98 -19.69
N SER A 2 -22.09 -12.70 -19.56
CA SER A 2 -21.50 -13.04 -18.26
C SER A 2 -20.14 -12.35 -18.13
N PHE A 3 -19.86 -11.80 -16.94
CA PHE A 3 -18.59 -11.15 -16.61
C PHE A 3 -17.85 -11.99 -15.57
N PHE A 4 -16.55 -12.16 -15.74
CA PHE A 4 -15.70 -12.93 -14.85
C PHE A 4 -14.42 -12.12 -14.59
N GLY A 5 -14.16 -11.83 -13.31
CA GLY A 5 -12.97 -11.11 -12.86
C GLY A 5 -12.14 -11.99 -11.94
N ILE A 6 -10.82 -11.94 -12.13
CA ILE A 6 -9.83 -12.50 -11.21
C ILE A 6 -8.99 -11.33 -10.69
N GLY A 7 -8.73 -11.30 -9.40
CA GLY A 7 -7.90 -10.29 -8.76
C GLY A 7 -7.38 -10.77 -7.41
N ASN A 8 -6.62 -9.91 -6.75
CA ASN A 8 -6.09 -10.18 -5.42
C ASN A 8 -7.07 -9.60 -4.39
N PRO A 9 -7.76 -10.45 -3.58
CA PRO A 9 -8.62 -9.94 -2.52
C PRO A 9 -7.75 -9.45 -1.36
N LEU A 10 -7.42 -8.16 -1.39
CA LEU A 10 -6.63 -7.51 -0.35
C LEU A 10 -7.54 -6.73 0.61
N LEU A 11 -7.09 -6.57 1.85
CA LEU A 11 -7.75 -5.74 2.86
C LEU A 11 -7.01 -4.40 2.95
N ASP A 12 -7.73 -3.31 2.73
CA ASP A 12 -7.18 -1.97 2.86
C ASP A 12 -7.10 -1.56 4.34
N VAL A 13 -5.95 -1.04 4.74
CA VAL A 13 -5.72 -0.43 6.05
C VAL A 13 -5.29 1.01 5.83
N SER A 14 -6.09 1.96 6.32
CA SER A 14 -5.84 3.39 6.18
C SER A 14 -5.66 4.07 7.54
N LYS A 15 -4.76 5.05 7.59
CA LYS A 15 -4.45 5.83 8.77
C LYS A 15 -3.85 7.18 8.35
N GLU A 16 -4.14 8.23 9.12
CA GLU A 16 -3.43 9.52 8.99
C GLU A 16 -1.99 9.39 9.50
N VAL A 17 -1.02 9.82 8.69
CA VAL A 17 0.42 9.78 8.98
C VAL A 17 1.07 11.10 8.58
N ASP A 18 2.25 11.37 9.12
CA ASP A 18 3.06 12.55 8.80
C ASP A 18 4.07 12.28 7.68
N GLU A 19 4.73 13.34 7.21
CA GLU A 19 5.76 13.26 6.17
C GLU A 19 6.98 12.44 6.65
N GLU A 20 7.33 12.51 7.93
CA GLU A 20 8.43 11.73 8.52
C GLU A 20 8.21 10.22 8.39
N PHE A 21 6.96 9.75 8.52
CA PHE A 21 6.61 8.36 8.29
C PHE A 21 6.84 7.94 6.83
N LEU A 22 6.43 8.77 5.88
CA LEU A 22 6.64 8.49 4.45
C LEU A 22 8.13 8.39 4.14
N GLU A 23 8.94 9.31 4.66
CA GLU A 23 10.40 9.27 4.47
C GLU A 23 11.03 8.03 5.11
N LYS A 24 10.63 7.67 6.34
CA LYS A 24 11.15 6.51 7.07
C LYS A 24 11.00 5.21 6.28
N TYR A 25 9.86 5.05 5.59
CA TYR A 25 9.56 3.85 4.81
C TYR A 25 9.75 4.07 3.30
N LYS A 26 10.41 5.16 2.89
CA LYS A 26 10.70 5.49 1.48
C LYS A 26 9.45 5.48 0.58
N LEU A 27 8.31 5.89 1.15
CA LEU A 27 7.04 6.01 0.45
C LEU A 27 6.95 7.39 -0.20
N LYS A 28 6.33 7.45 -1.37
CA LYS A 28 5.99 8.70 -2.03
C LYS A 28 4.49 8.92 -1.98
N GLU A 29 4.08 10.17 -1.81
CA GLU A 29 2.68 10.54 -1.78
C GLU A 29 1.99 10.16 -3.11
N GLY A 30 0.80 9.54 -3.02
CA GLY A 30 -0.01 9.16 -4.17
C GLY A 30 0.51 7.95 -4.98
N GLU A 31 1.58 7.28 -4.55
CA GLU A 31 2.07 6.06 -5.21
C GLU A 31 1.40 4.79 -4.68
N ALA A 32 1.28 3.79 -5.56
CA ALA A 32 0.90 2.42 -5.21
C ALA A 32 2.08 1.49 -5.52
N ILE A 33 2.67 0.88 -4.48
CA ILE A 33 3.86 0.05 -4.57
C ILE A 33 3.64 -1.33 -3.94
N LEU A 34 4.45 -2.32 -4.34
CA LEU A 34 4.52 -3.60 -3.65
C LEU A 34 5.42 -3.48 -2.41
N ALA A 35 5.03 -4.15 -1.33
CA ALA A 35 5.81 -4.20 -0.10
C ALA A 35 7.19 -4.87 -0.32
N ARG A 36 8.21 -4.38 0.40
CA ARG A 36 9.58 -4.91 0.45
C ARG A 36 9.93 -5.17 1.92
N GLU A 37 11.09 -5.76 2.19
CA GLU A 37 11.51 -6.07 3.57
C GLU A 37 11.52 -4.84 4.50
N GLU A 38 11.89 -3.66 3.96
CA GLU A 38 11.85 -2.39 4.70
C GLU A 38 10.44 -1.92 5.07
N HIS A 39 9.40 -2.43 4.40
CA HIS A 39 7.98 -2.12 4.64
C HIS A 39 7.32 -3.12 5.61
N ALA A 40 7.98 -4.22 5.97
CA ALA A 40 7.42 -5.23 6.89
C ALA A 40 7.04 -4.70 8.30
N PRO A 41 7.72 -3.70 8.89
CA PRO A 41 7.39 -3.19 10.21
C PRO A 41 6.43 -1.98 10.18
N LEU A 42 5.70 -1.76 9.08
CA LEU A 42 4.63 -0.76 8.98
C LEU A 42 3.43 -1.10 9.88
#